data_AF-A0A8C7SRJ9-F1
#
_entry.id   AF-A0A8C7SRJ9-F1
#
_cell.length_a   1.000
_cell.length_b   1.000
_cell.length_c   1.000
_cell.angle_alpha   90.00
_cell.angle_beta   90.00
_cell.angle_gamma   90.00
#
_symmetry.space_group_name_H-M   'P 1'
#
loop_
_entity.id
_entity.type
_entity.pdbx_description
1 polymer ?
#
loop_
_entity_poly.entity_id
_entity_poly.type
_entity_poly.pdbx_seq_one_letter_code
_entity_poly.pdbx_strand_id
1 'polypeptide(L)'
;MVTPLTLPIIISPASAALPVSQVLDPLHPPLAHRRTVSLETPAVHHHNHQRALVMQRKEHNRYHQVWRKPFYGSCTEREEYRSEVRQQLKRQMEEKRAGLMLKLTSKAEEAEFLQEVDRLALSSEKQQRIQHSRAMSHYRDENKKLMEQSWMDRALIRSQEALMERELLRHNPINWSGTLK
;
A
#
# COMPACT_ATOMS: atom_id res chain seq x y z
N MET A 1 21.13 37.75 17.88
CA MET A 1 21.97 36.58 18.18
C MET A 1 21.24 35.72 19.21
N VAL A 2 20.45 34.74 18.77
CA VAL A 2 19.90 33.69 19.64
C VAL A 2 19.93 32.39 18.85
N THR A 3 20.75 31.46 19.31
CA THR A 3 20.99 30.12 18.77
C THR A 3 19.78 29.21 19.02
N PRO A 4 19.40 28.33 18.07
CA PRO A 4 18.41 27.30 18.35
C PRO A 4 19.04 26.19 19.20
N LEU A 5 18.39 25.85 20.32
CA LEU A 5 18.80 24.75 21.20
C LEU A 5 18.29 23.43 20.60
N THR A 6 19.19 22.67 19.98
CA THR A 6 18.94 21.30 19.53
C THR A 6 19.03 20.37 20.74
N LEU A 7 17.94 19.67 21.09
CA LEU A 7 17.99 18.60 22.09
C LEU A 7 18.25 17.25 21.40
N PRO A 8 19.04 16.36 22.02
CA PRO A 8 19.46 15.11 21.41
C PRO A 8 18.32 14.09 21.33
N ILE A 9 18.25 13.36 20.21
CA ILE A 9 17.43 12.17 20.06
C ILE A 9 18.06 11.05 20.89
N ILE A 10 17.42 10.71 22.01
CA ILE A 10 17.76 9.51 22.78
C ILE A 10 17.08 8.32 22.09
N ILE A 11 17.84 7.56 21.31
CA ILE A 11 17.45 6.20 20.90
C ILE A 11 17.60 5.33 22.14
N SER A 12 16.49 5.02 22.81
CA SER A 12 16.47 4.05 23.89
C SER A 12 16.35 2.64 23.31
N PRO A 13 17.25 1.70 23.64
CA PRO A 13 17.16 0.33 23.18
C PRO A 13 16.01 -0.38 23.92
N ALA A 14 15.30 -1.22 23.17
CA ALA A 14 14.39 -2.28 23.62
C ALA A 14 14.18 -2.37 25.15
N SER A 15 13.08 -1.80 25.64
CA SER A 15 12.55 -2.11 26.97
C SER A 15 11.19 -2.77 26.80
N ALA A 16 11.04 -3.92 27.43
CA ALA A 16 9.87 -4.77 27.44
C ALA A 16 8.57 -3.96 27.57
N ALA A 17 7.54 -4.38 26.83
CA ALA A 17 6.20 -3.85 26.92
C ALA A 17 5.71 -3.83 28.38
N LEU A 18 5.76 -2.66 29.02
CA LEU A 18 5.01 -2.43 30.23
C LEU A 18 3.53 -2.39 29.87
N PRO A 19 2.64 -3.06 30.62
CA PRO A 19 1.22 -3.01 30.36
C PRO A 19 0.77 -1.56 30.59
N VAL A 20 0.35 -0.91 29.50
CA VAL A 20 -0.38 0.36 29.55
C VAL A 20 -1.50 0.17 30.56
N SER A 21 -1.41 0.86 31.69
CA SER A 21 -2.49 0.89 32.68
C SER A 21 -3.70 1.49 31.99
N GLN A 22 -4.65 0.62 31.62
CA GLN A 22 -5.91 1.04 31.02
C GLN A 22 -6.62 1.94 32.04
N VAL A 23 -6.84 3.19 31.70
CA VAL A 23 -7.71 4.10 32.45
C VAL A 23 -9.10 3.45 32.46
N LEU A 24 -9.50 2.91 33.61
CA LEU A 24 -10.80 2.28 33.82
C LEU A 24 -11.86 3.38 33.96
N ASP A 25 -12.77 3.49 32.99
CA ASP A 25 -13.96 4.35 33.13
C ASP A 25 -14.88 3.74 34.20
N PRO A 26 -15.11 4.41 35.36
CA PRO A 26 -15.95 3.89 36.42
C PRO A 26 -17.43 3.75 36.02
N LEU A 27 -17.88 4.44 34.97
CA LEU A 27 -19.25 4.33 34.47
C LEU A 27 -19.41 3.21 33.42
N HIS A 28 -18.30 2.70 32.86
CA HIS A 28 -18.28 1.62 31.88
C HIS A 28 -17.17 0.63 32.22
N PRO A 29 -17.36 -0.21 33.26
CA PRO A 29 -16.41 -1.27 33.55
C PRO A 29 -16.23 -2.15 32.30
N PRO A 30 -14.98 -2.49 31.92
CA PRO A 30 -14.75 -3.34 30.77
C PRO A 30 -15.57 -4.60 30.96
N LEU A 31 -16.45 -4.89 29.99
CA LEU A 31 -17.27 -6.08 29.99
C LEU A 31 -16.32 -7.27 30.04
N ALA A 32 -16.07 -7.78 31.25
CA ALA A 32 -15.18 -8.92 31.44
C ALA A 32 -15.67 -10.00 30.48
N HIS A 33 -14.77 -10.50 29.63
CA HIS A 33 -15.08 -11.60 28.74
C HIS A 33 -15.61 -12.72 29.64
N ARG A 34 -16.93 -12.94 29.60
CA ARG A 34 -17.58 -13.97 30.41
C ARG A 34 -16.93 -15.27 29.97
N ARG A 35 -16.12 -15.86 30.84
CA ARG A 35 -15.58 -17.20 30.59
C ARG A 35 -16.78 -18.13 30.58
N THR A 36 -17.11 -18.67 29.42
CA THR A 36 -18.01 -19.81 29.31
C THR A 36 -17.30 -21.00 29.94
N VAL A 37 -17.49 -21.20 31.25
CA VAL A 37 -16.95 -22.36 31.96
C VAL A 37 -18.00 -23.46 31.85
N SER A 38 -17.73 -24.46 31.02
CA SER A 38 -18.46 -25.72 31.06
C SER A 38 -18.05 -26.46 32.33
N LEU A 39 -19.02 -26.71 33.23
CA LEU A 39 -18.83 -27.53 34.42
C LEU A 39 -18.81 -29.04 34.10
N GLU A 40 -18.99 -29.39 32.83
CA GLU A 40 -19.02 -30.76 32.34
C GLU A 40 -17.62 -31.34 32.23
N THR A 41 -17.43 -32.56 32.70
CA THR A 41 -16.22 -33.35 32.43
C THR A 41 -16.11 -33.63 30.92
N PRO A 42 -14.91 -33.69 30.33
CA PRO A 42 -14.74 -33.92 28.88
C PRO A 42 -15.48 -35.15 28.34
N ALA A 43 -15.58 -36.24 29.11
CA ALA A 43 -16.32 -37.43 28.73
C ALA A 43 -17.84 -37.19 28.63
N VAL A 44 -18.41 -36.45 29.58
CA VAL A 44 -19.83 -36.07 29.59
C VAL A 44 -20.14 -35.11 28.44
N HIS A 45 -19.25 -34.13 28.22
CA HIS A 45 -19.37 -33.19 27.10
C HIS A 45 -19.35 -33.92 25.75
N HIS A 46 -18.41 -34.85 25.55
CA HIS A 46 -18.35 -35.67 24.34
C HIS A 46 -19.60 -36.53 24.14
N HIS A 47 -20.09 -37.18 25.21
CA HIS A 47 -21.33 -37.97 25.15
C HIS A 47 -22.54 -37.11 24.76
N ASN A 48 -22.70 -35.95 25.40
CA ASN A 48 -23.76 -34.99 25.10
C ASN A 48 -23.68 -34.47 23.66
N HIS A 49 -22.47 -34.16 23.19
CA HIS A 49 -22.22 -33.75 21.82
C HIS A 49 -22.61 -34.84 20.81
N GLN A 50 -22.18 -36.08 21.03
CA GLN A 50 -22.57 -37.21 20.19
C GLN A 50 -24.08 -37.44 20.19
N ARG A 51 -24.73 -37.37 21.35
CA ARG A 51 -26.19 -37.50 21.48
C ARG A 51 -26.92 -36.41 20.70
N ALA A 52 -26.46 -35.16 20.80
CA ALA A 52 -27.02 -34.03 20.05
C ALA A 52 -26.91 -34.26 18.54
N LEU A 53 -25.75 -34.69 18.05
CA LEU A 53 -25.55 -35.04 16.63
C LEU A 53 -26.48 -36.16 16.18
N VAL A 54 -26.66 -37.21 17.00
CA VAL A 54 -27.57 -38.32 16.69
C VAL A 54 -29.02 -37.82 16.61
N MET A 55 -29.47 -37.00 17.56
CA MET A 55 -30.81 -36.42 17.53
C MET A 55 -31.01 -35.53 16.31
N GLN A 56 -30.04 -34.69 15.97
CA GLN A 56 -30.10 -33.84 14.78
C GLN A 56 -30.19 -34.68 13.50
N ARG A 57 -29.40 -35.74 13.38
CA ARG A 57 -29.46 -36.67 12.23
C ARG A 57 -30.81 -37.40 12.16
N LYS A 58 -31.36 -37.84 13.29
CA LYS A 58 -32.69 -38.48 13.34
C LYS A 58 -33.77 -37.52 12.89
N GLU A 59 -33.74 -36.28 13.36
CA GLU A 59 -34.73 -35.26 12.99
C GLU A 59 -34.63 -34.88 11.52
N HIS A 60 -33.40 -34.69 11.01
CA HIS A 60 -33.15 -34.49 9.58
C HIS A 60 -33.71 -35.66 8.75
N ASN A 61 -33.42 -36.90 9.13
CA ASN A 61 -33.94 -38.07 8.45
C ASN A 61 -35.46 -38.12 8.51
N ARG A 62 -36.08 -37.85 9.66
CA ARG A 62 -37.54 -37.79 9.82
C ARG A 62 -38.15 -36.77 8.88
N TYR A 63 -37.66 -35.53 8.91
CA TYR A 63 -38.14 -34.44 8.07
C TYR A 63 -38.04 -34.79 6.58
N HIS A 64 -36.87 -35.23 6.11
CA HIS A 64 -36.66 -35.52 4.69
C HIS A 64 -37.29 -36.83 4.22
N GLN A 65 -37.59 -37.77 5.12
CA GLN A 65 -38.36 -38.97 4.76
C GLN A 65 -39.81 -38.62 4.38
N VAL A 66 -40.43 -37.62 5.02
CA VAL A 66 -41.79 -37.17 4.67
C VAL A 66 -41.87 -36.66 3.24
N TRP A 67 -40.84 -35.93 2.79
CA TRP A 67 -40.78 -35.35 1.43
C TRP A 67 -40.15 -36.29 0.39
N ARG A 68 -39.84 -37.53 0.77
CA ARG A 68 -39.17 -38.46 -0.12
C ARG A 68 -40.17 -39.01 -1.14
N LYS A 69 -39.86 -38.83 -2.42
CA LYS A 69 -40.67 -39.42 -3.51
C LYS A 69 -40.74 -40.94 -3.36
N PRO A 70 -41.93 -41.56 -3.47
CA PRO A 70 -42.06 -43.00 -3.58
C PRO A 70 -41.23 -43.51 -4.77
N PHE A 71 -40.51 -44.61 -4.58
CA PHE A 71 -39.70 -45.24 -5.62
C PHE A 71 -40.34 -46.58 -5.99
N TYR A 72 -40.77 -46.72 -7.24
CA TYR A 72 -41.48 -47.90 -7.74
C TYR A 72 -40.54 -48.78 -8.56
N GLY A 73 -39.51 -49.34 -7.92
CA GLY A 73 -38.51 -50.19 -8.55
C GLY A 73 -37.85 -51.13 -7.55
N SER A 74 -36.92 -51.95 -8.02
CA SER A 74 -36.20 -52.90 -7.17
C SER A 74 -35.31 -52.17 -6.14
N CYS A 75 -34.98 -52.84 -5.03
CA CYS A 75 -34.08 -52.26 -4.03
C CYS A 75 -32.72 -51.88 -4.63
N THR A 76 -32.28 -52.63 -5.64
CA THR A 76 -31.03 -52.44 -6.39
C THR A 76 -31.08 -51.16 -7.23
N GLU A 77 -32.10 -51.01 -8.10
CA GLU A 77 -32.31 -49.82 -8.94
C GLU A 77 -32.39 -48.54 -8.09
N ARG A 78 -33.02 -48.64 -6.91
CA ARG A 78 -33.14 -47.52 -5.98
C ARG A 78 -31.78 -47.06 -5.45
N GLU A 79 -30.88 -48.00 -5.19
CA GLU A 79 -29.55 -47.67 -4.69
C GLU A 79 -28.62 -47.19 -5.80
N GLU A 80 -28.75 -47.75 -7.01
CA GLU A 80 -28.06 -47.26 -8.21
C GLU A 80 -28.42 -45.79 -8.48
N TYR A 81 -29.72 -45.46 -8.53
CA TYR A 81 -30.18 -44.09 -8.69
C TYR A 81 -29.62 -43.14 -7.61
N ARG A 82 -29.62 -43.57 -6.35
CA ARG A 82 -29.03 -42.79 -5.25
C ARG A 82 -27.53 -42.61 -5.40
N SER A 83 -26.83 -43.64 -5.89
CA SER A 83 -25.40 -43.60 -6.17
C SER A 83 -25.10 -42.59 -7.27
N GLU A 84 -25.85 -42.61 -8.37
CA GLU A 84 -25.73 -41.65 -9.46
C GLU A 84 -25.94 -40.22 -8.99
N VAL A 85 -26.99 -39.96 -8.20
CA VAL A 85 -27.25 -38.63 -7.63
C VAL A 85 -26.08 -38.16 -6.75
N ARG A 86 -25.54 -39.04 -5.91
CA ARG A 86 -24.34 -38.71 -5.10
C ARG A 86 -23.12 -38.42 -5.98
N GLN A 87 -22.91 -39.18 -7.06
CA GLN A 87 -21.81 -38.96 -7.99
C GLN A 87 -21.98 -37.65 -8.78
N GLN A 88 -23.20 -37.31 -9.21
CA GLN A 88 -23.50 -36.03 -9.85
C GLN A 88 -23.21 -34.86 -8.90
N LEU A 89 -23.63 -34.97 -7.64
CA LEU A 89 -23.34 -33.94 -6.65
C LEU A 89 -21.83 -33.76 -6.41
N LYS A 90 -21.07 -34.85 -6.36
CA LYS A 90 -19.59 -34.79 -6.26
C LYS A 90 -18.98 -34.05 -7.44
N ARG A 91 -19.38 -34.41 -8.67
CA ARG A 91 -18.93 -33.72 -9.89
C ARG A 91 -19.26 -32.22 -9.86
N GLN A 92 -20.48 -31.84 -9.49
CA GLN A 92 -20.88 -30.45 -9.36
C GLN A 92 -20.04 -29.68 -8.33
N MET A 93 -19.71 -30.30 -7.19
CA MET A 93 -18.84 -29.69 -6.19
C MET A 93 -17.40 -29.51 -6.70
N GLU A 94 -16.87 -30.50 -7.41
CA GLU A 94 -15.53 -30.46 -8.01
C GLU A 94 -15.45 -29.39 -9.10
N GLU A 95 -16.41 -29.34 -10.02
CA GLU A 95 -16.51 -28.30 -11.05
C GLU A 95 -16.62 -26.90 -10.44
N LYS A 96 -17.46 -26.73 -9.42
CA LYS A 96 -17.60 -25.45 -8.72
C LYS A 96 -16.29 -25.04 -8.05
N ARG A 97 -15.58 -25.99 -7.42
CA ARG A 97 -14.28 -25.74 -6.81
C ARG A 97 -13.24 -25.37 -7.86
N ALA A 98 -13.16 -26.09 -8.98
CA ALA A 98 -12.25 -25.79 -10.07
C ALA A 98 -12.50 -24.40 -10.66
N GLY A 99 -13.77 -24.05 -10.89
CA GLY A 99 -14.15 -22.72 -11.35
C GLY A 99 -13.80 -21.60 -10.36
N LEU A 100 -13.91 -21.84 -9.05
CA LEU A 100 -13.45 -20.89 -8.04
C LEU A 100 -11.93 -20.73 -8.05
N MET A 101 -11.19 -21.84 -8.12
CA MET A 101 -9.73 -21.80 -8.19
C MET A 101 -9.25 -21.01 -9.41
N LEU A 102 -9.84 -21.26 -10.59
CA LEU A 102 -9.51 -20.54 -11.82
C LEU A 102 -9.78 -19.03 -11.69
N LYS A 103 -10.89 -18.64 -11.07
CA LYS A 103 -11.19 -17.23 -10.82
C LYS A 103 -10.19 -16.59 -9.86
N LEU A 104 -9.73 -17.33 -8.85
CA LEU A 104 -8.75 -16.84 -7.91
C LEU A 104 -7.37 -16.70 -8.56
N THR A 105 -6.95 -17.66 -9.40
CA THR A 105 -5.67 -17.58 -10.12
C THR A 105 -5.68 -16.43 -11.11
N SER A 106 -6.75 -16.27 -11.90
CA SER A 106 -6.91 -15.13 -12.81
C SER A 106 -6.86 -13.79 -12.09
N LYS A 107 -7.53 -13.65 -10.93
CA LYS A 107 -7.44 -12.42 -10.12
C LYS A 107 -6.04 -12.18 -9.55
N ALA A 108 -5.32 -13.24 -9.19
CA ALA A 108 -3.95 -13.11 -8.70
C ALA A 108 -3.03 -12.62 -9.82
N GLU A 109 -3.13 -13.20 -11.02
CA GLU A 109 -2.38 -12.79 -12.21
C GLU A 109 -2.69 -11.33 -12.60
N GLU A 110 -3.97 -10.93 -12.57
CA GLU A 110 -4.37 -9.53 -12.81
C GLU A 110 -3.77 -8.58 -11.77
N ALA A 111 -3.75 -8.97 -10.49
CA ALA A 111 -3.17 -8.15 -9.43
C ALA A 111 -1.65 -8.01 -9.55
N GLU A 112 -0.95 -9.10 -9.88
CA GLU A 112 0.50 -9.09 -10.14
C GLU A 112 0.83 -8.20 -11.34
N PHE A 113 0.03 -8.28 -12.41
CA PHE A 113 0.18 -7.41 -13.58
C PHE A 113 0.03 -5.93 -13.22
N LEU A 114 -1.03 -5.56 -12.47
CA LEU A 114 -1.23 -4.18 -12.03
C LEU A 114 -0.10 -3.67 -11.14
N GLN A 115 0.40 -4.52 -10.23
CA GLN A 115 1.53 -4.18 -9.38
C GLN A 115 2.79 -3.89 -10.20
N GLU A 116 3.04 -4.68 -11.24
CA GLU A 116 4.20 -4.48 -12.10
C GLU A 116 4.07 -3.20 -12.94
N VAL A 117 2.88 -2.90 -13.45
CA VAL A 117 2.59 -1.63 -14.15
C VAL A 117 2.86 -0.44 -13.23
N ASP A 118 2.37 -0.46 -12.00
CA ASP A 118 2.60 0.61 -11.02
C ASP A 118 4.09 0.76 -10.69
N ARG A 119 4.80 -0.36 -10.51
CA ARG A 119 6.25 -0.36 -10.27
C ARG A 119 7.00 0.32 -11.41
N LEU A 120 6.66 0.01 -12.65
CA LEU A 120 7.25 0.61 -13.84
C LEU A 120 6.92 2.10 -13.94
N ALA A 121 5.67 2.50 -13.71
CA ALA A 121 5.24 3.90 -13.71
C ALA A 121 6.03 4.74 -12.70
N LEU A 122 6.16 4.27 -11.46
CA LEU A 122 6.94 4.94 -10.41
C LEU A 122 8.42 5.07 -10.78
N SER A 123 9.00 4.02 -11.37
CA SER A 123 10.39 4.06 -11.82
C SER A 123 10.62 5.07 -12.94
N SER A 124 9.68 5.15 -13.89
CA SER A 124 9.71 6.08 -15.01
C SER A 124 9.58 7.52 -14.50
N GLU A 125 8.63 7.79 -13.62
CA GLU A 125 8.44 9.11 -13.03
C GLU A 125 9.69 9.56 -12.25
N LYS A 126 10.28 8.67 -11.45
CA LYS A 126 11.54 8.95 -10.76
C LYS A 126 12.65 9.33 -11.74
N GLN A 127 12.76 8.59 -12.84
CA GLN A 127 13.78 8.87 -13.86
C GLN A 127 13.52 10.21 -14.57
N GLN A 128 12.28 10.52 -14.89
CA GLN A 128 11.89 11.82 -15.47
C GLN A 128 12.21 12.98 -14.53
N ARG A 129 11.94 12.84 -13.23
CA ARG A 129 12.29 13.86 -12.23
C ARG A 129 13.80 14.09 -12.16
N ILE A 130 14.59 13.02 -12.21
CA ILE A 130 16.06 13.12 -12.24
C ILE A 130 16.54 13.82 -13.51
N GLN A 131 16.01 13.42 -14.68
CA GLN A 131 16.37 14.04 -15.95
C GLN A 131 16.01 15.53 -15.99
N HIS A 132 14.82 15.88 -15.54
CA HIS A 132 14.36 17.26 -15.43
C HIS A 132 15.27 18.07 -14.50
N SER A 133 15.58 17.55 -13.31
CA SER A 133 16.49 18.21 -12.36
C SER A 133 17.89 18.43 -12.95
N ARG A 134 18.43 17.45 -13.68
CA ARG A 134 19.71 17.56 -14.39
C ARG A 134 19.66 18.64 -15.47
N ALA A 135 18.62 18.65 -16.29
CA ALA A 135 18.42 19.66 -17.32
C ALA A 135 18.33 21.07 -16.71
N MET A 136 17.55 21.25 -15.64
CA MET A 136 17.43 22.54 -14.95
C MET A 136 18.75 23.00 -14.34
N SER A 137 19.53 22.08 -13.77
CA SER A 137 20.87 22.40 -13.25
C SER A 137 21.80 22.85 -14.36
N HIS A 138 21.79 22.15 -15.50
CA HIS A 138 22.56 22.55 -16.67
C HIS A 138 22.19 23.94 -17.17
N TYR A 139 20.90 24.24 -17.32
CA TYR A 139 20.46 25.59 -17.73
C TYR A 139 20.86 26.66 -16.73
N ARG A 140 20.76 26.39 -15.43
CA ARG A 140 21.22 27.33 -14.40
C ARG A 140 22.71 27.63 -14.55
N ASP A 141 23.53 26.61 -14.75
CA ASP A 141 24.98 26.75 -14.81
C ASP A 141 25.41 27.47 -16.09
N GLU A 142 24.78 27.20 -17.24
CA GLU A 142 25.01 27.93 -18.48
C GLU A 142 24.57 29.39 -18.38
N ASN A 143 23.42 29.67 -17.77
CA ASN A 143 22.97 31.04 -17.53
C ASN A 143 23.95 31.81 -16.64
N LYS A 144 24.52 31.14 -15.62
CA LYS A 144 25.55 31.75 -14.78
C LYS A 144 26.80 32.12 -15.58
N LYS A 145 27.31 31.21 -16.43
CA LYS A 145 28.45 31.49 -17.31
C LYS A 145 28.17 32.67 -18.23
N LEU A 146 26.99 32.73 -18.84
CA LEU A 146 26.60 33.84 -19.71
C LEU A 146 26.54 35.18 -18.97
N MET A 147 26.02 35.19 -17.75
CA MET A 147 26.01 36.40 -16.91
C MET A 147 27.42 36.85 -16.54
N GLU A 148 28.29 35.91 -16.16
CA GLU A 148 29.69 36.19 -15.82
C GLU A 148 30.44 36.76 -17.02
N GLN A 149 30.29 36.15 -18.21
CA GLN A 149 30.86 36.66 -19.45
C GLN A 149 30.35 38.06 -19.77
N SER A 150 29.03 38.27 -19.73
CA SER A 150 28.42 39.58 -19.97
C SER A 150 28.88 40.64 -18.97
N TRP A 151 29.22 40.25 -17.75
CA TRP A 151 29.76 41.15 -16.73
C TRP A 151 31.21 41.52 -17.04
N MET A 152 32.04 40.55 -17.43
CA MET A 152 33.43 40.78 -17.87
C MET A 152 33.49 41.67 -19.10
N ASP A 153 32.66 41.41 -20.11
CA ASP A 153 32.61 42.22 -21.35
C ASP A 153 32.22 43.66 -21.05
N ARG A 154 31.20 43.88 -20.21
CA ARG A 154 30.81 45.23 -19.76
C ARG A 154 31.90 45.93 -18.97
N ALA A 155 32.65 45.20 -18.15
CA ALA A 155 33.79 45.77 -17.42
C ALA A 155 34.92 46.18 -18.38
N LEU A 156 35.21 45.35 -19.40
CA LEU A 156 36.19 45.63 -20.43
C LEU A 156 35.80 46.86 -21.26
N ILE A 157 34.54 46.93 -21.72
CA ILE A 157 34.01 48.07 -22.48
C ILE A 157 34.17 49.36 -21.67
N ARG A 158 33.73 49.38 -20.41
CA ARG A 158 33.91 50.55 -19.53
C ARG A 158 35.37 50.97 -19.37
N SER A 159 36.29 50.01 -19.30
CA SER A 159 37.73 50.29 -19.21
C SER A 159 38.26 50.93 -20.50
N GLN A 160 37.86 50.41 -21.66
CA GLN A 160 38.23 50.95 -22.97
C GLN A 160 37.64 52.34 -23.21
N GLU A 161 36.37 52.54 -22.88
CA GLU A 161 35.70 53.85 -22.92
C GLU A 161 36.44 54.87 -22.05
N ALA A 162 36.80 54.51 -20.82
CA ALA A 162 37.57 55.39 -19.94
C ALA A 162 38.97 55.73 -20.49
N LEU A 163 39.65 54.81 -21.17
CA LEU A 163 40.92 55.09 -21.84
C LEU A 163 40.73 56.04 -23.02
N MET A 164 39.75 55.78 -23.88
CA MET A 164 39.43 56.63 -25.03
C MET A 164 39.04 58.05 -24.61
N GLU A 165 38.24 58.20 -23.55
CA GLU A 165 37.88 59.50 -22.99
C GLU A 165 39.11 60.25 -22.46
N ARG A 166 40.04 59.55 -21.78
CA ARG A 166 41.31 60.15 -21.33
C ARG A 166 42.18 60.62 -22.49
N GLU A 167 42.21 59.88 -23.59
CA GLU A 167 42.90 60.29 -24.82
C GLU A 167 42.24 61.52 -25.45
N LEU A 168 40.90 61.55 -25.53
CA LEU A 168 40.15 62.68 -26.05
C LEU A 168 40.38 63.95 -25.22
N LEU A 169 40.48 63.83 -23.90
CA LEU A 169 40.79 64.96 -23.00
C LEU A 169 42.15 65.61 -23.28
N ARG A 170 43.10 64.89 -23.89
CA ARG A 170 44.37 65.48 -24.34
C ARG A 170 44.18 66.49 -25.48
N HIS A 171 43.11 66.35 -26.25
CA HIS A 171 42.80 67.20 -27.40
C HIS A 171 41.66 68.19 -27.14
N ASN A 172 40.70 67.84 -26.28
CA ASN A 172 39.59 68.70 -25.87
C ASN A 172 39.41 68.64 -24.34
N PRO A 173 39.68 69.71 -23.58
CA PRO A 173 39.75 69.65 -22.12
C PRO A 173 38.40 69.49 -21.42
N ILE A 174 37.27 69.46 -22.14
CA ILE A 174 35.94 69.33 -21.56
C ILE A 174 35.51 67.85 -21.56
N ASN A 175 35.20 67.32 -20.36
CA ASN A 175 34.62 66.00 -20.17
C ASN A 175 33.10 66.05 -20.41
N TRP A 176 32.68 65.98 -21.69
CA TRP A 176 31.26 66.09 -22.07
C TRP A 176 30.38 64.95 -21.56
N SER A 177 30.94 63.75 -21.36
CA SER A 177 30.20 62.56 -20.92
C SER A 177 30.11 62.42 -19.40
N GLY A 178 31.00 63.09 -18.65
CA GLY A 178 31.01 63.09 -17.19
C GLY A 178 31.35 61.73 -16.55
N THR A 179 31.91 60.81 -17.34
CA THR A 179 32.12 59.40 -16.94
C THR A 179 33.43 59.19 -16.17
N LEU A 180 34.45 60.01 -16.44
CA LEU A 180 35.69 60.08 -15.67
C LEU A 180 35.47 60.89 -14.38
N LYS A 181 35.64 60.22 -13.22
CA LYS A 181 35.70 60.85 -11.89
C LYS A 181 37.11 61.33 -11.55
#